data_AF-A0AA39ITL3-F1
#
_entry.id   AF-A0AA39ITL3-F1
#
_cell.length_a   1.000
_cell.length_b   1.000
_cell.length_c   1.000
_cell.angle_alpha   90.00
_cell.angle_beta   90.00
_cell.angle_gamma   90.00
#
_symmetry.space_group_name_H-M   'P 1'
#
loop_
_entity.id
_entity.type
_entity.pdbx_description
1 polymer ?
#
loop_
_entity_poly.entity_id
_entity_poly.type
_entity_poly.pdbx_seq_one_letter_code
_entity_poly.pdbx_strand_id
1 'polypeptide(L)'
;RSVHNTRAERMWVETSRSCMDDWYAFFMELEASYGLDHDNSAHIWLLQHLFLSTIDADALQWVDWWNNHPIPLEGKHPETPSNMWIESQLMDGLRGLEHVAPDRSAGCRSVCRHSKHGREPGYPKAAPTTSPGTYPRFPKDSLAYVPCEPPNCPLSPEEVQVLDQYPANELRNGR
;
A
#
# COMPACT_ATOMS: atom_id res chain seq x y z
N ARG A 1 -0.43 -19.93 -19.78
CA ARG A 1 -0.59 -18.45 -19.72
C ARG A 1 -1.88 -18.17 -18.94
N SER A 2 -1.77 -17.71 -17.68
CA SER A 2 -2.95 -17.47 -16.85
C SER A 2 -3.61 -16.15 -17.26
N VAL A 3 -4.75 -16.22 -17.94
CA VAL A 3 -5.59 -15.04 -18.27
C VAL A 3 -6.27 -14.45 -17.04
N HIS A 4 -6.14 -15.09 -15.88
CA HIS A 4 -6.80 -14.71 -14.64
C HIS A 4 -5.98 -13.71 -13.80
N ASN A 5 -4.69 -13.50 -14.13
CA ASN A 5 -3.81 -12.59 -13.38
C ASN A 5 -3.66 -11.19 -14.02
N THR A 6 -4.31 -10.96 -15.16
CA THR A 6 -4.08 -9.76 -15.99
C THR A 6 -4.35 -8.45 -15.25
N ARG A 7 -5.28 -8.43 -14.28
CA ARG A 7 -5.58 -7.21 -13.51
C ARG A 7 -4.52 -6.92 -12.44
N ALA A 8 -4.01 -7.95 -11.75
CA ALA A 8 -2.92 -7.78 -10.79
C ALA A 8 -1.61 -7.43 -11.50
N GLU A 9 -1.36 -7.98 -12.70
CA GLU A 9 -0.22 -7.62 -13.54
C GLU A 9 -0.29 -6.15 -14.00
N ARG A 10 -1.46 -5.67 -14.45
CA ARG A 10 -1.64 -4.25 -14.82
C ARG A 10 -1.41 -3.32 -13.63
N MET A 11 -2.01 -3.65 -12.48
CA MET A 11 -1.82 -2.91 -11.24
C MET A 11 -0.34 -2.85 -10.86
N TRP A 12 0.38 -3.97 -10.93
CA TRP A 12 1.82 -4.01 -10.66
C TRP A 12 2.59 -3.07 -11.60
N VAL A 13 2.33 -3.14 -12.91
CA VAL A 13 2.97 -2.27 -13.90
C VAL A 13 2.69 -0.78 -13.64
N GLU A 14 1.44 -0.44 -13.29
CA GLU A 14 1.06 0.93 -12.94
C GLU A 14 1.75 1.41 -11.66
N THR A 15 1.83 0.55 -10.65
CA THR A 15 2.55 0.83 -9.38
C THR A 15 4.02 1.12 -9.66
N SER A 16 4.70 0.25 -10.43
CA SER A 16 6.10 0.44 -10.78
C SER A 16 6.31 1.77 -11.50
N ARG A 17 5.49 2.07 -12.52
CA ARG A 17 5.65 3.27 -13.33
C ARG A 17 5.37 4.58 -12.62
N SER A 18 4.44 4.59 -11.69
CA SER A 18 3.96 5.83 -11.05
C SER A 18 4.60 6.10 -9.69
N CYS A 19 5.17 5.09 -9.03
CA CYS A 19 5.79 5.24 -7.72
C CYS A 19 7.28 4.87 -7.72
N MET A 20 7.70 3.87 -8.51
CA MET A 20 9.05 3.29 -8.38
C MET A 20 10.03 3.76 -9.46
N ASP A 21 9.56 4.18 -10.64
CA ASP A 21 10.43 4.61 -11.75
C ASP A 21 11.31 5.82 -11.36
N ASP A 22 10.80 6.78 -10.58
CA ASP A 22 11.56 7.94 -10.12
C ASP A 22 12.70 7.53 -9.16
N TRP A 23 12.41 6.61 -8.23
CA TRP A 23 13.41 6.05 -7.31
C TRP A 23 14.44 5.21 -8.05
N TYR A 24 14.01 4.44 -9.05
CA TYR A 24 14.91 3.68 -9.90
C TYR A 24 15.86 4.60 -10.66
N ALA A 25 15.35 5.65 -11.31
CA ALA A 25 16.18 6.63 -12.02
C ALA A 25 17.19 7.32 -11.08
N PHE A 26 16.75 7.69 -9.88
CA PHE A 26 17.62 8.27 -8.86
C PHE A 26 18.75 7.32 -8.44
N PHE A 27 18.46 6.04 -8.17
CA PHE A 27 19.50 5.08 -7.79
C PHE A 27 20.46 4.76 -8.95
N MET A 28 19.96 4.72 -10.18
CA MET A 28 20.82 4.59 -11.37
C MET A 28 21.77 5.79 -11.52
N GLU A 29 21.33 7.00 -11.18
CA GLU A 29 22.19 8.19 -11.18
C GLU A 29 23.26 8.12 -10.08
N LEU A 30 22.91 7.61 -8.89
CA LEU A 30 23.88 7.35 -7.81
C LEU A 30 24.94 6.34 -8.22
N GLU A 31 24.55 5.27 -8.92
CA GLU A 31 25.49 4.27 -9.45
C GLU A 31 26.41 4.88 -10.52
N ALA A 32 25.85 5.61 -11.47
CA ALA A 32 26.59 6.17 -12.59
C ALA A 32 27.53 7.33 -12.22
N SER A 33 27.12 8.21 -11.29
CA SER A 33 27.82 9.48 -11.03
C SER A 33 28.53 9.52 -9.68
N TYR A 34 28.07 8.74 -8.69
CA TYR A 34 28.53 8.84 -7.31
C TYR A 34 29.15 7.55 -6.76
N GLY A 35 29.28 6.50 -7.59
CA GLY A 35 30.00 5.27 -7.24
C GLY A 35 29.21 4.35 -6.30
N LEU A 36 27.89 4.42 -6.31
CA LEU A 36 27.03 3.48 -5.60
C LEU A 36 27.23 2.06 -6.17
N ASP A 37 27.89 1.20 -5.40
CA ASP A 37 27.97 -0.24 -5.66
C ASP A 37 26.76 -0.98 -5.08
N HIS A 38 25.96 -1.63 -5.94
CA HIS A 38 24.77 -2.38 -5.54
C HIS A 38 25.09 -3.76 -4.93
N ASP A 39 26.29 -4.30 -5.15
CA ASP A 39 26.72 -5.57 -4.55
C ASP A 39 27.26 -5.35 -3.12
N ASN A 40 27.53 -4.10 -2.75
CA ASN A 40 28.03 -3.75 -1.42
C ASN A 40 26.90 -3.60 -0.40
N SER A 41 26.80 -4.55 0.54
CA SER A 41 25.83 -4.52 1.64
C SER A 41 25.86 -3.23 2.48
N ALA A 42 27.01 -2.56 2.60
CA ALA A 42 27.12 -1.29 3.32
C ALA A 42 26.38 -0.15 2.59
N HIS A 43 26.45 -0.13 1.25
CA HIS A 43 25.73 0.84 0.45
C HIS A 43 24.23 0.56 0.47
N ILE A 44 23.82 -0.71 0.40
CA ILE A 44 22.41 -1.10 0.55
C ILE A 44 21.88 -0.64 1.91
N TRP A 45 22.64 -0.87 3.00
CA TRP A 45 22.26 -0.39 4.33
C TRP A 45 22.08 1.12 4.37
N LEU A 46 23.04 1.87 3.81
CA LEU A 46 22.98 3.32 3.77
C LEU A 46 21.74 3.83 3.03
N LEU A 47 21.43 3.24 1.87
CA LEU A 47 20.24 3.60 1.09
C LEU A 47 18.95 3.31 1.85
N GLN A 48 18.86 2.16 2.53
CA GLN A 48 17.70 1.83 3.35
C GLN A 48 17.57 2.80 4.52
N HIS A 49 18.66 3.10 5.22
CA HIS A 49 18.66 4.02 6.36
C HIS A 49 18.18 5.43 5.94
N LEU A 50 18.67 5.92 4.81
CA LEU A 50 18.34 7.27 4.32
C LEU A 50 16.95 7.35 3.68
N PHE A 51 16.63 6.44 2.76
CA PHE A 51 15.52 6.64 1.83
C PHE A 51 14.31 5.73 2.09
N LEU A 52 14.43 4.67 2.89
CA LEU A 52 13.32 3.73 3.09
C LEU A 52 12.08 4.41 3.67
N SER A 53 12.26 5.32 4.64
CA SER A 53 11.15 6.06 5.24
C SER A 53 10.43 6.95 4.22
N THR A 54 11.18 7.57 3.31
CA THR A 54 10.63 8.41 2.23
C THR A 54 9.95 7.55 1.16
N ILE A 55 10.52 6.40 0.79
CA ILE A 55 9.91 5.44 -0.13
C ILE A 55 8.59 4.92 0.44
N ASP A 56 8.55 4.57 1.74
CA ASP A 56 7.32 4.14 2.41
C ASP A 56 6.26 5.25 2.41
N ALA A 57 6.65 6.50 2.63
CA ALA A 57 5.73 7.64 2.58
C ALA A 57 5.17 7.86 1.17
N ASP A 58 6.01 7.80 0.14
CA ASP A 58 5.59 7.89 -1.27
C ASP A 58 4.66 6.74 -1.64
N ALA A 59 4.97 5.51 -1.22
CA ALA A 59 4.13 4.35 -1.45
C ALA A 59 2.76 4.48 -0.77
N LEU A 60 2.70 4.99 0.46
CA LEU A 60 1.44 5.27 1.14
C LEU A 60 0.61 6.35 0.43
N GLN A 61 1.26 7.41 -0.06
CA GLN A 61 0.59 8.44 -0.85
C GLN A 61 0.06 7.86 -2.16
N TRP A 62 0.83 7.01 -2.81
CA TRP A 62 0.40 6.31 -4.02
C TRP A 62 -0.80 5.40 -3.75
N VAL A 63 -0.80 4.64 -2.65
CA VAL A 63 -1.93 3.78 -2.25
C VAL A 63 -3.21 4.61 -2.08
N ASP A 64 -3.11 5.75 -1.39
CA ASP A 64 -4.27 6.64 -1.21
C ASP A 64 -4.78 7.18 -2.55
N TRP A 65 -3.89 7.67 -3.40
CA TRP A 65 -4.25 8.14 -4.73
C TRP A 65 -4.88 7.02 -5.59
N TRP A 66 -4.24 5.85 -5.63
CA TRP A 66 -4.68 4.71 -6.43
C TRP A 66 -6.03 4.21 -5.97
N ASN A 67 -6.29 4.12 -4.67
CA ASN A 67 -7.58 3.62 -4.25
C ASN A 67 -8.72 4.63 -4.49
N ASN A 68 -8.41 5.92 -4.62
CA ASN A 68 -9.39 6.99 -4.83
C ASN A 68 -9.50 7.48 -6.29
N HIS A 69 -8.65 7.00 -7.22
CA HIS A 69 -8.77 7.39 -8.62
C HIS A 69 -9.97 6.70 -9.30
N PRO A 70 -10.68 7.37 -10.23
CA PRO A 70 -11.79 6.77 -10.96
C PRO A 70 -11.28 5.82 -12.04
N ILE A 71 -11.78 4.58 -12.03
CA ILE A 71 -11.53 3.60 -13.09
C ILE A 71 -12.74 3.58 -14.03
N PRO A 72 -12.56 3.85 -15.34
CA PRO A 72 -13.63 3.71 -16.31
C PRO A 72 -14.00 2.23 -16.48
N LEU A 73 -15.27 1.93 -16.25
CA LEU A 73 -15.86 0.61 -16.41
C LEU A 73 -16.78 0.61 -17.64
N GLU A 74 -16.72 -0.44 -18.44
CA GLU A 74 -17.57 -0.56 -19.62
C GLU A 74 -19.06 -0.60 -19.21
N GLY A 75 -19.86 0.33 -19.74
CA GLY A 75 -21.30 0.42 -19.46
C GLY A 75 -21.68 0.93 -18.07
N LYS A 76 -20.74 1.48 -17.28
CA LYS A 76 -21.00 2.07 -15.96
C LYS A 76 -20.33 3.43 -15.81
N HIS A 77 -20.80 4.20 -14.83
CA HIS A 77 -20.08 5.41 -14.41
C HIS A 77 -18.69 5.03 -13.86
N PRO A 78 -17.66 5.87 -14.07
CA PRO A 78 -16.36 5.64 -13.45
C PRO A 78 -16.50 5.57 -11.94
N GLU A 79 -15.97 4.51 -11.34
CA GLU A 79 -16.00 4.30 -9.89
C GLU A 79 -14.57 4.15 -9.37
N THR A 80 -14.35 4.49 -8.10
CA THR A 80 -13.03 4.32 -7.48
C THR A 80 -12.86 2.88 -7.00
N PRO A 81 -11.64 2.32 -6.96
CA PRO A 81 -11.39 1.01 -6.36
C PRO A 81 -11.99 0.86 -4.95
N SER A 82 -11.94 1.95 -4.17
CA SER A 82 -12.56 2.03 -2.84
C SER A 82 -14.07 1.78 -2.89
N ASN A 83 -14.77 2.51 -3.75
CA ASN A 83 -16.21 2.39 -3.89
C ASN A 83 -16.59 1.00 -4.39
N MET A 84 -15.88 0.50 -5.41
CA MET A 84 -16.11 -0.85 -5.93
C MET A 84 -15.94 -1.92 -4.85
N TRP A 85 -14.94 -1.77 -3.97
CA TRP A 85 -14.72 -2.69 -2.86
C TRP A 85 -15.87 -2.63 -1.85
N ILE A 86 -16.26 -1.41 -1.42
CA ILE A 86 -17.39 -1.19 -0.48
C ILE A 86 -18.69 -1.76 -1.04
N GLU A 87 -19.00 -1.48 -2.31
CA GLU A 87 -20.18 -1.99 -3.00
C GLU A 87 -20.19 -3.51 -3.05
N SER A 88 -19.05 -4.15 -3.36
CA SER A 88 -18.96 -5.61 -3.38
C SER A 88 -19.18 -6.21 -1.99
N GLN A 89 -18.65 -5.60 -0.93
CA GLN A 89 -18.92 -6.07 0.44
C GLN A 89 -20.41 -5.98 0.79
N LEU A 90 -21.09 -4.91 0.34
CA LEU A 90 -22.50 -4.69 0.59
C LEU A 90 -23.39 -5.67 -0.20
N MET A 91 -23.08 -5.88 -1.49
CA MET A 91 -23.90 -6.68 -2.39
C MET A 91 -23.69 -8.18 -2.21
N ASP A 92 -22.43 -8.59 -2.01
CA ASP A 92 -22.07 -10.01 -2.03
C ASP A 92 -21.68 -10.57 -0.65
N GLY A 93 -21.71 -9.73 0.39
CA GLY A 93 -21.30 -10.06 1.75
C GLY A 93 -19.79 -9.89 2.01
N LEU A 94 -19.43 -9.88 3.29
CA LEU A 94 -18.05 -9.70 3.75
C LEU A 94 -17.15 -10.86 3.26
N ARG A 95 -16.12 -10.55 2.48
CA ARG A 95 -15.13 -11.51 1.98
C ARG A 95 -13.71 -11.04 2.29
N GLY A 96 -12.80 -11.98 2.56
CA GLY A 96 -11.39 -11.67 2.82
C GLY A 96 -11.09 -11.06 4.19
N LEU A 97 -12.07 -11.03 5.10
CA LEU A 97 -11.92 -10.60 6.50
C LEU A 97 -11.93 -11.80 7.48
N GLU A 98 -11.87 -13.02 6.96
CA GLU A 98 -11.94 -14.25 7.76
C GLU A 98 -10.78 -14.47 8.72
N HIS A 99 -9.65 -13.76 8.50
CA HIS A 99 -8.48 -13.77 9.37
C HIS A 99 -8.34 -12.54 10.29
N VAL A 100 -9.28 -11.59 10.22
CA VAL A 100 -9.39 -10.54 11.24
C VAL A 100 -10.06 -11.18 12.46
N ALA A 101 -9.29 -12.00 13.19
CA ALA A 101 -9.76 -12.55 14.44
C ALA A 101 -10.11 -11.38 15.36
N PRO A 102 -11.33 -11.30 15.91
CA PRO A 102 -11.56 -10.42 17.02
C PRO A 102 -10.67 -10.95 18.15
N ASP A 103 -9.87 -10.07 18.75
CA ASP A 103 -9.51 -10.27 20.15
C ASP A 103 -10.81 -10.62 20.88
N ARG A 104 -10.82 -11.74 21.60
CA ARG A 104 -12.01 -12.37 22.20
C ARG A 104 -12.56 -11.55 23.39
N SER A 105 -12.40 -10.23 23.38
CA SER A 105 -12.82 -9.31 24.44
C SER A 105 -13.99 -8.39 24.05
N ALA A 106 -14.42 -8.33 22.79
CA ALA A 106 -15.59 -7.53 22.41
C ALA A 106 -16.65 -8.39 21.70
N GLY A 107 -17.74 -8.69 22.42
CA GLY A 107 -18.90 -9.39 21.89
C GLY A 107 -19.63 -8.59 20.81
N CYS A 108 -19.21 -8.73 19.56
CA CYS A 108 -20.04 -8.40 18.40
C CYS A 108 -20.52 -9.70 17.78
N ARG A 109 -21.79 -10.04 18.05
CA ARG A 109 -22.47 -11.17 17.41
C ARG A 109 -22.49 -10.97 15.90
N SER A 110 -21.91 -11.93 15.20
CA SER A 110 -22.14 -12.21 13.77
C SER A 110 -23.60 -11.98 13.39
N VAL A 111 -23.82 -10.98 12.54
CA VAL A 111 -24.97 -10.86 11.65
C VAL A 111 -24.35 -10.35 10.35
N CYS A 112 -24.07 -11.21 9.37
CA CYS A 112 -25.07 -11.61 8.39
C CYS A 112 -24.82 -13.05 7.91
N ARG A 113 -25.64 -13.98 8.40
CA ARG A 113 -25.98 -15.21 7.66
C ARG A 113 -27.14 -14.84 6.75
N HIS A 114 -26.90 -14.50 5.49
CA HIS A 114 -28.00 -14.38 4.55
C HIS A 114 -28.47 -15.78 4.14
N SER A 115 -29.51 -16.20 4.85
CA SER A 115 -30.47 -17.21 4.44
C SER A 115 -30.99 -16.89 3.04
N LYS A 116 -31.13 -17.92 2.21
CA LYS A 116 -31.91 -17.85 0.98
C LYS A 116 -33.36 -17.51 1.34
N HIS A 117 -33.91 -16.47 0.72
CA HIS A 117 -35.32 -16.26 0.34
C HIS A 117 -35.58 -14.75 0.18
N GLY A 118 -36.02 -14.34 -1.00
CA GLY A 118 -36.09 -12.94 -1.40
C GLY A 118 -37.28 -12.15 -0.87
N ARG A 119 -37.13 -10.83 -0.88
CA ARG A 119 -38.10 -9.80 -1.33
C ARG A 119 -37.43 -8.42 -1.19
N GLU A 120 -37.48 -7.58 -2.23
CA GLU A 120 -37.42 -6.11 -2.08
C GLU A 120 -38.72 -5.64 -1.36
N PRO A 121 -38.81 -4.44 -0.70
CA PRO A 121 -38.18 -3.17 -1.11
C PRO A 121 -37.75 -2.21 0.02
N GLY A 122 -36.98 -1.18 -0.34
CA GLY A 122 -36.85 0.07 0.43
C GLY A 122 -35.43 0.45 0.80
N TYR A 123 -34.81 1.31 -0.01
CA TYR A 123 -33.52 1.94 0.30
C TYR A 123 -33.71 3.09 1.29
N PRO A 124 -33.24 3.01 2.55
CA PRO A 124 -32.93 4.21 3.29
C PRO A 124 -31.65 4.82 2.70
N LYS A 125 -31.79 6.03 2.15
CA LYS A 125 -30.66 6.93 1.86
C LYS A 125 -29.98 7.30 3.18
N ALA A 126 -29.10 6.46 3.68
CA ALA A 126 -28.12 6.85 4.67
C ALA A 126 -26.77 6.73 3.98
N ALA A 127 -26.29 7.84 3.43
CA ALA A 127 -24.89 7.97 3.07
C ALA A 127 -24.09 7.66 4.35
N PRO A 128 -23.22 6.63 4.36
CA PRO A 128 -22.33 6.45 5.48
C PRO A 128 -21.46 7.70 5.50
N THR A 129 -21.60 8.50 6.56
CA THR A 129 -20.67 9.59 6.91
C THR A 129 -19.37 8.96 7.36
N THR A 130 -18.70 8.27 6.44
CA THR A 130 -17.35 7.77 6.61
C THR A 130 -16.50 8.72 5.80
N SER A 131 -15.61 9.44 6.48
CA SER A 131 -14.65 10.34 5.85
C SER A 131 -14.05 9.67 4.61
N PRO A 132 -13.97 10.38 3.45
CA PRO A 132 -13.33 9.83 2.27
C PRO A 132 -11.91 9.41 2.64
N GLY A 133 -11.55 8.14 2.39
CA GLY A 133 -10.17 7.64 2.57
C GLY A 133 -9.92 6.69 3.75
N THR A 134 -10.91 6.30 4.56
CA THR A 134 -10.66 5.28 5.60
C THR A 134 -10.97 3.88 5.08
N TYR A 135 -10.00 3.26 4.40
CA TYR A 135 -9.99 1.81 4.22
C TYR A 135 -10.09 1.13 5.58
N PRO A 136 -10.74 -0.05 5.68
CA PRO A 136 -10.52 -0.90 6.84
C PRO A 136 -9.02 -1.13 6.90
N ARG A 137 -8.38 -0.55 7.90
CA ARG A 137 -6.97 -0.75 8.16
C ARG A 137 -6.86 -2.22 8.53
N PHE A 138 -6.54 -3.07 7.55
CA PHE A 138 -6.27 -4.46 7.82
C PHE A 138 -5.18 -4.47 8.90
N PRO A 139 -5.33 -5.26 9.98
CA PRO A 139 -4.25 -5.46 10.92
C PRO A 139 -3.00 -5.80 10.10
N LYS A 140 -1.85 -5.19 10.40
CA LYS A 140 -0.60 -5.50 9.67
C LYS A 140 -0.36 -7.02 9.62
N ASP A 141 -0.78 -7.71 10.67
CA ASP A 141 -0.72 -9.16 10.86
C ASP A 141 -1.64 -9.97 9.91
N SER A 142 -2.60 -9.32 9.24
CA SER A 142 -3.49 -9.93 8.24
C SER A 142 -2.97 -9.79 6.82
N LEU A 143 -1.94 -8.98 6.60
CA LEU A 143 -1.27 -8.87 5.30
C LEU A 143 -0.16 -9.92 5.22
N ALA A 144 0.23 -10.30 4.00
CA ALA A 144 1.40 -11.15 3.80
C ALA A 144 2.65 -10.40 4.29
N TYR A 145 3.03 -10.62 5.55
CA TYR A 145 4.24 -10.04 6.12
C TYR A 145 5.43 -10.90 5.73
N VAL A 146 6.37 -10.29 4.99
CA VAL A 146 7.67 -10.87 4.70
C VAL A 146 8.68 -10.15 5.59
N PRO A 147 9.34 -10.84 6.54
CA PRO A 147 10.41 -10.24 7.31
C PRO A 147 11.54 -9.81 6.36
N CYS A 148 11.82 -8.50 6.31
CA CYS A 148 13.02 -7.98 5.66
C CYS A 148 14.09 -7.81 6.74
N GLU A 149 15.09 -8.70 6.79
CA GLU A 149 16.22 -8.49 7.68
C GLU A 149 17.00 -7.26 7.22
N PRO A 150 17.24 -6.27 8.11
CA PRO A 150 18.04 -5.12 7.74
C PRO A 150 19.48 -5.59 7.45
N PRO A 151 20.14 -5.06 6.42
CA PRO A 151 21.55 -5.31 6.19
C PRO A 151 22.35 -4.89 7.43
N ASN A 152 23.45 -5.60 7.70
CA ASN A 152 24.28 -5.30 8.87
C ASN A 152 24.82 -3.86 8.77
N CYS A 153 24.51 -3.03 9.77
CA CYS A 153 25.04 -1.67 9.86
C CYS A 153 26.58 -1.71 9.92
N PRO A 154 27.28 -1.15 8.92
CA PRO A 154 28.73 -1.15 8.88
C PRO A 154 29.35 -0.06 9.77
N LEU A 155 28.54 0.91 10.21
CA LEU A 155 28.96 2.08 10.96
C LEU A 155 28.79 1.89 12.47
N SER A 156 29.61 2.59 13.25
CA SER A 156 29.43 2.75 14.69
C SER A 156 28.23 3.63 15.01
N PRO A 157 27.64 3.52 16.22
CA PRO A 157 26.49 4.35 16.61
C PRO A 157 26.76 5.86 16.55
N GLU A 158 28.00 6.29 16.78
CA GLU A 158 28.40 7.70 16.71
C GLU A 158 28.39 8.21 15.27
N GLU A 159 28.86 7.41 14.32
CA GLU A 159 28.84 7.76 12.89
C GLU A 159 27.40 7.83 12.34
N VAL A 160 26.51 6.95 12.81
CA VAL A 160 25.09 7.01 12.44
C VAL A 160 24.43 8.29 12.95
N GLN A 161 24.75 8.75 14.16
CA GLN A 161 24.23 10.03 14.68
C GLN A 161 24.70 11.23 13.87
N VAL A 162 25.90 11.19 13.31
CA VAL A 162 26.37 12.24 12.39
C VAL A 162 25.59 12.18 11.08
N LEU A 163 25.34 10.98 10.55
CA LEU A 163 24.56 10.80 9.33
C LEU A 163 23.12 11.31 9.49
N ASP A 164 22.49 11.05 10.63
CA ASP A 164 21.12 11.48 10.95
C ASP A 164 20.96 13.02 11.01
N GLN A 165 22.05 13.77 11.09
CA GLN A 165 22.01 15.24 11.00
C GLN A 165 21.75 15.75 9.58
N TYR A 166 21.89 14.89 8.56
CA TYR A 166 21.69 15.22 7.16
C TYR A 166 20.43 14.53 6.62
N PRO A 167 19.26 15.19 6.66
CA PRO A 167 18.01 14.56 6.28
C PRO A 167 17.99 14.20 4.78
N ALA A 168 17.68 12.94 4.48
CA ALA A 168 17.62 12.41 3.11
C ALA A 168 16.67 13.17 2.16
N ASN A 169 15.66 13.84 2.72
CA ASN A 169 14.73 14.69 1.96
C ASN A 169 15.43 15.90 1.31
N GLU A 170 16.53 16.39 1.88
CA GLU A 170 17.34 17.44 1.26
C GLU A 170 18.21 16.87 0.12
N LEU A 171 18.67 15.62 0.24
CA LEU A 171 19.50 14.96 -0.78
C LEU A 171 18.72 14.62 -2.06
N ARG A 172 17.42 14.31 -1.96
CA ARG A 172 16.56 14.04 -3.13
C ARG A 172 16.02 15.32 -3.79
N ASN A 173 15.68 16.35 -3.01
CA ASN A 173 15.09 17.58 -3.54
C ASN A 173 16.14 18.64 -3.92
N GLY A 174 17.40 18.43 -3.53
CA GLY A 174 18.54 19.24 -3.93
C GLY A 174 18.93 19.00 -5.39
N ARG A 175 18.53 19.95 -6.24
CA ARG A 175 19.44 20.40 -7.30
C ARG A 175 20.67 21.06 -6.68
#